data_AF-A0AAV1TIJ1-F1
#
_entry.id   AF-A0AAV1TIJ1-F1
#
_cell.length_a   1.000
_cell.length_b   1.000
_cell.length_c   1.000
_cell.angle_alpha   90.00
_cell.angle_beta   90.00
_cell.angle_gamma   90.00
#
_symmetry.space_group_name_H-M   'P 1'
#
loop_
_entity.id
_entity.type
_entity.pdbx_description
1 polymer ?
#
loop_
_entity_poly.entity_id
_entity_poly.type
_entity_poly.pdbx_seq_one_letter_code
_entity_poly.pdbx_strand_id
1 'polypeptide(L)' 'MAANEEGPELMIHEDNQSCLKILKNPVNDGRAKHIDIKYHHIHDEVKRGEVKLKYCETAVM' A
#
# COMPACT_ATOMS: atom_id res chain seq x y z
N MET A 1 -6.95 -5.79 -30.53
CA MET A 1 -7.37 -5.80 -29.11
C MET A 1 -6.30 -6.55 -28.35
N ALA A 2 -5.22 -5.87 -27.95
CA ALA A 2 -4.25 -6.43 -27.02
C ALA A 2 -4.56 -5.78 -25.67
N ALA A 3 -5.23 -6.52 -24.80
CA ALA A 3 -5.25 -6.19 -23.39
C ALA A 3 -3.86 -6.56 -22.88
N ASN A 4 -2.96 -5.58 -22.80
CA ASN A 4 -1.70 -5.80 -22.10
C ASN A 4 -2.06 -6.02 -20.63
N GLU A 5 -1.72 -7.21 -20.15
CA GLU A 5 -1.81 -7.64 -18.77
C GLU A 5 -0.72 -6.92 -17.97
N GLU A 6 -0.81 -5.60 -17.87
CA GLU A 6 0.11 -4.81 -17.06
C GLU A 6 -0.33 -4.98 -15.60
N GLY A 7 0.25 -5.99 -14.97
CA GLY A 7 0.33 -6.01 -13.52
C GLY A 7 0.94 -4.68 -13.03
N PRO A 8 0.64 -4.27 -11.79
CA PRO A 8 1.16 -3.04 -11.22
C PRO A 8 2.68 -3.00 -11.40
N GLU A 9 3.17 -1.89 -11.94
CA GLU A 9 4.58 -1.69 -12.32
C GLU A 9 5.51 -1.90 -11.12
N LEU A 10 4.99 -1.66 -9.90
CA LEU A 10 5.71 -1.85 -8.64
C LEU A 10 4.91 -2.69 -7.63
N MET A 11 5.45 -3.85 -7.27
CA MET A 11 4.97 -4.66 -6.14
C MET A 11 5.81 -4.38 -4.89
N ILE A 12 5.18 -3.84 -3.86
CA ILE A 12 5.83 -3.54 -2.57
C ILE A 12 5.41 -4.58 -1.53
N HIS A 13 6.40 -5.13 -0.83
CA HIS A 13 6.20 -6.08 0.26
C HIS A 13 6.28 -5.35 1.59
N GLU A 14 5.21 -5.41 2.39
CA GLU A 14 5.14 -4.80 3.72
C GLU A 14 4.74 -5.85 4.75
N ASP A 15 5.45 -5.89 5.87
CA ASP A 15 5.19 -6.81 6.98
C ASP A 15 4.34 -6.18 8.10
N ASN A 16 4.15 -4.87 8.05
CA ASN A 16 3.35 -4.17 9.03
C ASN A 16 1.85 -4.28 8.69
N GLN A 17 1.17 -5.24 9.33
CA GLN A 17 -0.27 -5.45 9.13
C GLN A 17 -1.13 -4.23 9.48
N SER A 18 -0.74 -3.42 10.47
CA SER A 18 -1.44 -2.17 10.79
C SER A 18 -1.35 -1.18 9.62
N CYS A 19 -0.17 -1.09 9.01
CA CYS A 19 0.07 -0.33 7.79
C CYS A 19 -0.67 -0.90 6.56
N LEU A 20 -0.99 -2.19 6.50
CA LEU A 20 -1.83 -2.70 5.41
C LEU A 20 -3.33 -2.44 5.65
N LYS A 21 -3.76 -2.49 6.91
CA LYS A 21 -5.16 -2.27 7.29
C LYS A 21 -5.58 -0.82 7.11
N ILE A 22 -4.75 0.14 7.52
CA ILE A 22 -5.06 1.56 7.36
C ILE A 22 -5.10 1.92 5.85
N LEU A 23 -4.33 1.24 4.97
CA LEU A 23 -4.26 1.47 3.52
C LEU A 23 -5.54 1.00 2.84
N LYS A 24 -6.10 -0.11 3.34
CA LYS A 24 -7.37 -0.66 2.86
C LYS A 24 -8.59 0.06 3.43
N ASN A 25 -8.50 0.56 4.66
CA ASN A 25 -9.60 1.22 5.34
C ASN A 25 -9.07 2.39 6.18
N PRO A 26 -8.98 3.61 5.60
CA PRO A 26 -8.37 4.76 6.24
C PRO A 26 -9.29 5.31 7.35
N VAL A 27 -9.25 4.66 8.51
CA VAL A 27 -9.85 5.18 9.75
C VAL A 27 -8.79 6.03 10.42
N ASN A 28 -8.81 7.34 10.14
CA ASN A 28 -7.85 8.28 10.70
C ASN A 28 -8.30 8.68 12.11
N ASP A 29 -7.98 7.85 13.11
CA ASP A 29 -8.02 8.26 14.51
C ASP A 29 -6.76 9.10 14.75
N GLY A 30 -6.91 10.38 15.12
CA GLY A 30 -5.92 11.48 14.99
C GLY A 30 -4.56 11.33 15.68
N ARG A 31 -4.16 10.12 16.08
CA ARG A 31 -2.90 9.73 16.71
C ARG A 31 -1.75 9.47 15.71
N ALA A 32 -1.97 9.50 14.39
CA ALA A 32 -1.00 9.03 13.39
C ALA A 32 -0.48 10.10 12.39
N LYS A 33 -0.36 11.37 12.78
CA LYS A 33 0.02 12.48 11.87
C LYS A 33 1.36 12.32 11.12
N HIS A 34 2.35 11.65 11.71
CA HIS A 34 3.64 11.41 11.05
C HIS A 34 3.57 10.30 9.99
N ILE A 35 2.61 9.38 10.16
CA ILE A 35 2.35 8.29 9.22
C ILE A 35 1.54 8.85 8.04
N ASP A 36 0.58 9.76 8.31
CA ASP A 36 -0.30 10.37 7.31
C ASP A 36 0.42 10.82 6.04
N ILE A 37 1.55 11.54 6.12
CA ILE A 37 2.22 12.08 4.91
C ILE A 37 2.70 10.97 3.96
N LYS A 38 3.39 9.95 4.48
CA LYS A 38 3.84 8.80 3.67
C LYS A 38 2.67 7.95 3.21
N TYR A 39 1.61 7.93 4.01
CA TYR A 39 0.38 7.19 3.74
C TYR A 39 -0.40 7.72 2.57
N HIS A 40 -0.63 9.03 2.53
CA HIS A 40 -1.37 9.68 1.45
C HIS A 40 -0.68 9.43 0.11
N HIS A 41 0.65 9.53 0.07
CA HIS A 41 1.41 9.26 -1.14
C HIS A 41 1.23 7.80 -1.63
N ILE A 42 1.50 6.80 -0.78
CA ILE A 42 1.38 5.39 -1.17
C ILE A 42 -0.08 5.03 -1.52
N HIS A 43 -1.04 5.56 -0.77
CA HIS A 43 -2.45 5.33 -1.05
C HIS A 43 -2.85 5.89 -2.43
N ASP A 44 -2.38 7.08 -2.78
CA ASP A 44 -2.65 7.68 -4.08
C ASP A 44 -2.02 6.87 -5.21
N GLU A 45 -0.79 6.35 -5.04
CA GLU A 45 -0.17 5.48 -6.05
C GLU A 45 -0.88 4.11 -6.18
N VAL A 46 -1.36 3.55 -5.07
CA VAL A 46 -2.18 2.32 -5.09
C VAL A 46 -3.51 2.57 -5.78
N LYS A 47 -4.11 3.74 -5.55
CA LYS A 47 -5.37 4.15 -6.18
C LYS A 47 -5.19 4.42 -7.67
N ARG A 48 -4.03 4.93 -8.09
CA ARG A 48 -3.63 5.10 -9.49
C ARG A 48 -3.35 3.76 -10.18
N GLY A 49 -3.15 2.69 -9.40
CA GLY A 49 -2.88 1.33 -9.91
C GLY A 49 -1.41 1.10 -10.29
N GLU A 50 -0.55 2.09 -10.04
CA GLU A 50 0.89 2.02 -10.32
C GLU A 50 1.62 1.13 -9.29
N VAL A 51 1.08 1.05 -8.07
CA VAL A 51 1.67 0.29 -6.96
C VAL A 51 0.68 -0.73 -6.38
N LYS A 52 1.16 -1.93 -6.05
CA LYS A 52 0.39 -2.93 -5.29
C LYS A 52 1.16 -3.39 -4.07
N LEU A 53 0.51 -3.26 -2.92
CA LEU A 53 1.03 -3.77 -1.66
C LEU A 53 0.61 -5.22 -1.41
N LYS A 54 1.58 -6.02 -1.01
CA LYS A 54 1.39 -7.40 -0.58
C LYS A 54 2.01 -7.59 0.79
N TYR A 55 1.29 -8.30 1.66
CA TYR A 55 1.83 -8.69 2.95
C TYR A 55 3.02 -9.65 2.78
N CYS A 56 4.09 -9.41 3.53
CA CYS A 56 5.22 -10.33 3.67
C CYS A 56 5.45 -10.61 5.15
N GLU A 57 5.75 -11.86 5.50
CA GLU A 57 6.08 -12.19 6.89
C GLU A 57 7.52 -11.78 7.20
N THR A 58 7.77 -11.15 8.34
CA THR A 58 9.11 -10.78 8.81
C THR A 58 10.08 -11.97 8.87
N ALA A 59 9.55 -13.19 9.05
CA ALA A 59 10.34 -14.42 9.10
C ALA A 59 10.91 -14.87 7.74
N VAL A 60 10.52 -14.21 6.64
CA VAL A 60 10.91 -14.56 5.26
C VAL A 60 11.98 -13.59 4.71
N MET A 61 12.49 -12.68 5.53
CA MET A 61 13.57 -11.73 5.20
C MET A 61 14.90 -12.17 5.81
#